data_AF-A0A8T3ZDS5-F1
#
_entry.id   AF-A0A8T3ZDS5-F1
#
_cell.length_a   1.000
_cell.length_b   1.000
_cell.length_c   1.000
_cell.angle_alpha   90.00
_cell.angle_beta   90.00
_cell.angle_gamma   90.00
#
_symmetry.space_group_name_H-M   'P 1'
#
loop_
_entity.id
_entity.type
_entity.pdbx_description
1 polymer ?
#
loop_
_entity_poly.entity_id
_entity_poly.type
_entity_poly.pdbx_seq_one_letter_code
_entity_poly.pdbx_strand_id
1 'polypeptide(L)'
;ASVQVLWNVFDGIGAGIYCEQNSSVAISNNTITNGTIGIYGIWSSPTIIGNTITDNSWSIWSEYAAPANAGTNGAGLVSDNPGLGNNVEGRVIQLWSAAIRVVDGNGTPLQGVLVEVIPFNETTPIFTGYTDGDGMTSYFQATQYVIASDGTLILKNPYEVRVNLVPVTASPTFDHNGVYQVTSP
;
A
#
# COMPACT_ATOMS: atom_id res chain seq x y z
N ALA A 1 -7.02 -11.87 24.80
CA ALA A 1 -5.87 -12.76 24.53
C ALA A 1 -5.21 -12.28 23.25
N SER A 2 -3.88 -12.21 23.21
CA SER A 2 -3.13 -11.88 21.98
C SER A 2 -2.61 -13.17 21.36
N VAL A 3 -2.83 -13.36 20.05
CA VAL A 3 -2.28 -14.49 19.30
C VAL A 3 -0.86 -14.14 18.85
N GLN A 4 0.07 -15.08 19.02
CA GLN A 4 1.47 -14.93 18.61
C GLN A 4 1.89 -16.14 17.79
N VAL A 5 2.61 -15.91 16.68
CA VAL A 5 3.21 -16.94 15.83
C VAL A 5 4.71 -16.71 15.81
N LEU A 6 5.44 -17.52 16.57
CA LEU A 6 6.84 -17.30 16.88
C LEU A 6 7.68 -18.55 16.58
N TRP A 7 8.85 -18.38 15.97
CA TRP A 7 9.88 -19.43 15.85
C TRP A 7 9.45 -20.70 15.11
N ASN A 8 8.57 -20.57 14.12
CA ASN A 8 8.13 -21.68 13.28
C ASN A 8 8.91 -21.76 11.98
N VAL A 9 8.86 -22.94 11.34
CA VAL A 9 9.38 -23.18 10.00
C VAL A 9 8.24 -23.63 9.10
N PHE A 10 8.05 -22.91 7.99
CA PHE A 10 7.05 -23.20 6.97
C PHE A 10 7.76 -23.39 5.63
N ASP A 11 7.58 -24.54 4.97
CA ASP A 11 8.29 -24.88 3.74
C ASP A 11 7.34 -25.51 2.71
N GLY A 12 7.35 -24.99 1.47
CA GLY A 12 6.60 -25.59 0.36
C GLY A 12 5.08 -25.42 0.40
N ILE A 13 4.56 -24.45 1.16
CA ILE A 13 3.12 -24.24 1.35
C ILE A 13 2.60 -22.98 0.65
N GLY A 14 1.32 -22.99 0.25
CA GLY A 14 0.71 -21.90 -0.54
C GLY A 14 0.80 -20.54 0.14
N ALA A 15 0.26 -20.41 1.35
CA ALA A 15 0.51 -19.26 2.22
C ALA A 15 1.15 -19.74 3.53
N GLY A 16 2.30 -19.19 3.90
CA GLY A 16 3.01 -19.55 5.13
C GLY A 16 2.18 -19.23 6.37
N ILE A 17 1.79 -17.97 6.49
CA ILE A 17 0.93 -17.45 7.55
C ILE A 17 -0.19 -16.62 6.92
N TYR A 18 -1.45 -16.93 7.27
CA TYR A 18 -2.64 -16.26 6.76
C TYR A 18 -3.40 -15.56 7.89
N CYS A 19 -3.60 -14.25 7.77
CA CYS A 19 -4.27 -13.38 8.74
C CYS A 19 -5.50 -12.72 8.11
N GLU A 20 -6.69 -12.99 8.66
CA GLU A 20 -7.96 -12.52 8.10
C GLU A 20 -8.82 -11.80 9.15
N GLN A 21 -9.70 -10.88 8.70
CA GLN A 21 -10.83 -10.32 9.46
C GLN A 21 -10.44 -9.70 10.82
N ASN A 22 -9.85 -8.51 10.79
CA ASN A 22 -9.47 -7.72 11.96
C ASN A 22 -8.49 -8.42 12.91
N SER A 23 -7.73 -9.37 12.39
CA SER A 23 -6.66 -10.05 13.13
C SER A 23 -5.49 -9.10 13.40
N SER A 24 -5.08 -9.00 14.66
CA SER A 24 -3.89 -8.24 15.11
C SER A 24 -2.85 -9.18 15.71
N VAL A 25 -2.40 -10.15 14.91
CA VAL A 25 -1.45 -11.19 15.33
C VAL A 25 -0.03 -10.62 15.37
N ALA A 26 0.74 -10.98 16.40
CA ALA A 26 2.19 -10.74 16.41
C ALA A 26 2.91 -11.93 15.74
N ILE A 27 3.56 -11.68 14.62
CA ILE A 27 4.29 -12.66 13.82
C ILE A 27 5.77 -12.32 13.89
N SER A 28 6.58 -13.16 14.54
CA SER A 28 8.01 -12.88 14.59
C SER A 28 8.93 -14.09 14.61
N ASN A 29 10.13 -13.88 14.07
CA ASN A 29 11.21 -14.87 14.07
C ASN A 29 10.84 -16.23 13.45
N ASN A 30 9.97 -16.24 12.43
CA ASN A 30 9.67 -17.45 11.66
C ASN A 30 10.57 -17.55 10.43
N THR A 31 10.77 -18.78 9.95
CA THR A 31 11.41 -19.08 8.66
C THR A 31 10.33 -19.58 7.70
N ILE A 32 10.13 -18.90 6.57
CA ILE A 32 9.09 -19.23 5.59
C ILE A 32 9.72 -19.32 4.20
N THR A 33 9.66 -20.49 3.56
CA THR A 33 10.39 -20.78 2.32
C THR A 33 9.57 -21.55 1.29
N ASN A 34 9.95 -21.45 0.01
CA ASN A 34 9.45 -22.27 -1.09
C ASN A 34 7.92 -22.28 -1.30
N GLY A 35 7.23 -21.22 -0.86
CA GLY A 35 5.77 -21.08 -0.96
C GLY A 35 5.30 -20.12 -2.05
N THR A 36 3.98 -19.91 -2.16
CA THR A 36 3.44 -18.86 -3.02
C THR A 36 3.52 -17.49 -2.32
N ILE A 37 3.05 -17.40 -1.08
CA ILE A 37 3.06 -16.19 -0.26
C ILE A 37 3.65 -16.53 1.12
N GLY A 38 4.62 -15.75 1.58
CA GLY A 38 5.19 -15.94 2.92
C GLY A 38 4.16 -15.60 4.01
N ILE A 39 3.78 -14.34 4.08
CA ILE A 39 2.74 -13.85 5.01
C ILE A 39 1.65 -13.14 4.20
N TYR A 40 0.40 -13.57 4.37
CA TYR A 40 -0.75 -12.96 3.71
C TYR A 40 -1.72 -12.38 4.75
N GLY A 41 -1.90 -11.05 4.73
CA GLY A 41 -2.93 -10.35 5.49
C GLY A 41 -4.06 -9.85 4.59
N ILE A 42 -5.30 -10.13 4.96
CA ILE A 42 -6.51 -9.56 4.34
C ILE A 42 -7.43 -8.95 5.41
N TRP A 43 -7.78 -7.68 5.27
CA TRP A 43 -8.53 -6.92 6.29
C TRP A 43 -7.92 -7.07 7.70
N SER A 44 -6.59 -7.17 7.81
CA SER A 44 -5.87 -7.45 9.05
C SER A 44 -4.61 -6.61 9.18
N SER A 45 -4.23 -6.31 10.42
CA SER A 45 -3.07 -5.46 10.75
C SER A 45 -2.08 -6.20 11.64
N PRO A 46 -1.46 -7.29 11.15
CA PRO A 46 -0.47 -8.01 11.93
C PRO A 46 0.76 -7.13 12.23
N THR A 47 1.48 -7.45 13.30
CA THR A 47 2.85 -6.93 13.51
C THR A 47 3.84 -7.98 13.05
N ILE A 48 4.70 -7.66 12.07
CA ILE A 48 5.56 -8.64 11.38
C ILE A 48 7.04 -8.26 11.55
N ILE A 49 7.78 -8.94 12.43
CA ILE A 49 9.16 -8.54 12.79
C ILE A 49 10.11 -9.74 12.81
N GLY A 50 11.32 -9.58 12.29
CA GLY A 50 12.43 -10.53 12.45
C GLY A 50 12.23 -11.86 11.71
N ASN A 51 11.35 -11.93 10.71
CA ASN A 51 11.13 -13.16 9.95
C ASN A 51 12.13 -13.30 8.80
N THR A 52 12.49 -14.55 8.49
CA THR A 52 13.27 -14.92 7.31
C THR A 52 12.32 -15.49 6.27
N ILE A 53 12.10 -14.79 5.15
CA ILE A 53 11.13 -15.17 4.13
C ILE A 53 11.83 -15.17 2.77
N THR A 54 12.23 -16.36 2.30
CA THR A 54 13.02 -16.52 1.06
C THR A 54 12.32 -17.44 0.09
N ASP A 55 12.63 -17.35 -1.21
CA ASP A 55 12.18 -18.32 -2.22
C ASP A 55 10.64 -18.50 -2.29
N ASN A 56 9.88 -17.47 -1.90
CA ASN A 56 8.44 -17.39 -2.09
C ASN A 56 8.13 -16.50 -3.32
N SER A 57 6.97 -16.70 -3.96
CA SER A 57 6.56 -15.78 -5.06
C SER A 57 6.25 -14.36 -4.55
N TRP A 58 5.76 -14.24 -3.31
CA TRP A 58 5.57 -12.98 -2.58
C TRP A 58 6.03 -13.15 -1.14
N SER A 59 6.81 -12.20 -0.61
CA SER A 59 7.23 -12.28 0.79
C SER A 59 6.10 -11.92 1.75
N ILE A 60 5.52 -10.73 1.57
CA ILE A 60 4.42 -10.23 2.38
C ILE A 60 3.38 -9.63 1.44
N TRP A 61 2.16 -10.14 1.52
CA TRP A 61 1.00 -9.60 0.80
C TRP A 61 0.03 -9.03 1.82
N SER A 62 -0.34 -7.75 1.69
CA SER A 62 -1.36 -7.13 2.53
C SER A 62 -2.46 -6.51 1.69
N GLU A 63 -3.70 -6.94 1.93
CA GLU A 63 -4.88 -6.52 1.19
C GLU A 63 -5.92 -5.85 2.11
N TYR A 64 -6.38 -4.65 1.72
CA TYR A 64 -7.36 -3.83 2.44
C TYR A 64 -7.04 -3.53 3.92
N ALA A 65 -5.75 -3.60 4.27
CA ALA A 65 -5.19 -3.21 5.55
C ALA A 65 -3.66 -3.14 5.42
N ALA A 66 -2.99 -2.49 6.37
CA ALA A 66 -1.53 -2.47 6.47
C ALA A 66 -1.08 -3.17 7.76
N PRO A 67 0.02 -3.94 7.73
CA PRO A 67 0.67 -4.39 8.95
C PRO A 67 1.03 -3.18 9.84
N ALA A 68 0.92 -3.36 11.16
CA ALA A 68 1.04 -2.27 12.12
C ALA A 68 2.43 -1.61 12.09
N ASN A 69 3.48 -2.37 11.78
CA ASN A 69 4.86 -1.90 11.65
C ASN A 69 5.26 -1.64 10.19
N ALA A 70 4.31 -1.45 9.27
CA ALA A 70 4.66 -1.25 7.88
C ALA A 70 5.43 0.04 7.60
N GLY A 71 5.29 1.05 8.47
CA GLY A 71 5.84 2.38 8.24
C GLY A 71 5.26 3.03 6.98
N THR A 72 5.87 4.12 6.53
CA THR A 72 5.51 4.75 5.26
C THR A 72 5.95 3.84 4.11
N ASN A 73 5.02 3.49 3.23
CA ASN A 73 5.28 2.71 2.02
C ASN A 73 5.93 1.34 2.27
N GLY A 74 5.59 0.64 3.36
CA GLY A 74 6.11 -0.70 3.65
C GLY A 74 7.59 -0.76 4.09
N ALA A 75 8.27 0.38 4.24
CA ALA A 75 9.69 0.44 4.61
C ALA A 75 9.99 -0.20 5.98
N GLY A 76 9.04 -0.13 6.92
CA GLY A 76 9.15 -0.81 8.21
C GLY A 76 9.15 -2.33 8.06
N LEU A 77 8.36 -2.90 7.14
CA LEU A 77 8.37 -4.34 6.90
C LEU A 77 9.70 -4.84 6.36
N VAL A 78 10.30 -4.07 5.45
CA VAL A 78 11.58 -4.45 4.83
C VAL A 78 12.71 -4.37 5.87
N SER A 79 12.77 -3.27 6.63
CA SER A 79 13.81 -3.09 7.65
C SER A 79 13.66 -4.05 8.84
N ASP A 80 12.43 -4.36 9.25
CA ASP A 80 12.18 -5.27 10.38
C ASP A 80 12.40 -6.75 10.03
N ASN A 81 12.44 -7.13 8.76
CA ASN A 81 12.57 -8.54 8.32
C ASN A 81 13.82 -8.70 7.44
N PRO A 82 15.02 -8.83 8.03
CA PRO A 82 16.29 -8.80 7.28
C PRO A 82 16.52 -9.99 6.35
N GLY A 83 15.67 -11.02 6.42
CA GLY A 83 15.74 -12.23 5.60
C GLY A 83 14.73 -12.28 4.45
N LEU A 84 14.20 -11.14 3.98
CA LEU A 84 13.44 -11.11 2.72
C LEU A 84 14.40 -11.39 1.55
N GLY A 85 14.37 -12.63 1.03
CA GLY A 85 15.48 -13.26 0.28
C GLY A 85 15.88 -12.65 -1.07
N ASN A 86 17.16 -12.83 -1.38
CA ASN A 86 17.92 -12.19 -2.47
C ASN A 86 17.74 -12.78 -3.89
N ASN A 87 16.71 -13.59 -4.17
CA ASN A 87 16.60 -14.27 -5.48
C ASN A 87 15.23 -14.29 -6.15
N VAL A 88 14.22 -13.67 -5.56
CA VAL A 88 13.01 -13.26 -6.27
C VAL A 88 12.58 -11.98 -5.57
N GLU A 89 12.49 -10.88 -6.32
CA GLU A 89 11.88 -9.61 -5.93
C GLU A 89 11.04 -9.75 -4.66
N GLY A 90 11.55 -9.31 -3.50
CA GLY A 90 10.83 -9.32 -2.24
C GLY A 90 9.69 -8.32 -2.32
N ARG A 91 8.60 -8.71 -2.98
CA ARG A 91 7.50 -7.83 -3.31
C ARG A 91 6.60 -7.71 -2.08
N VAL A 92 6.70 -6.59 -1.37
CA VAL A 92 5.60 -6.16 -0.49
C VAL A 92 4.53 -5.57 -1.40
N ILE A 93 3.36 -6.21 -1.47
CA ILE A 93 2.15 -5.58 -1.99
C ILE A 93 1.39 -4.99 -0.83
N GLN A 94 1.00 -3.73 -0.98
CA GLN A 94 -0.08 -3.16 -0.20
C GLN A 94 -1.18 -2.68 -1.15
N LEU A 95 -2.39 -3.18 -0.94
CA LEU A 95 -3.60 -2.69 -1.61
C LEU A 95 -4.34 -1.72 -0.70
N TRP A 96 -4.50 -0.49 -1.16
CA TRP A 96 -5.13 0.60 -0.44
C TRP A 96 -6.44 0.96 -1.14
N SER A 97 -7.48 1.30 -0.36
CA SER A 97 -8.65 2.01 -0.87
C SER A 97 -8.51 3.48 -0.53
N ALA A 98 -8.55 4.35 -1.54
CA ALA A 98 -8.38 5.79 -1.38
C ALA A 98 -9.49 6.56 -2.11
N ALA A 99 -9.73 7.80 -1.69
CA ALA A 99 -10.59 8.76 -2.38
C ALA A 99 -9.88 10.12 -2.38
N ILE A 100 -10.10 10.94 -3.41
CA ILE A 100 -9.49 12.28 -3.54
C ILE A 100 -10.53 13.33 -3.19
N ARG A 101 -10.17 14.30 -2.34
CA ARG A 101 -10.99 15.48 -2.04
C ARG A 101 -10.49 16.69 -2.82
N VAL A 102 -11.34 17.27 -3.66
CA VAL A 102 -11.02 18.51 -4.37
C VAL A 102 -11.73 19.68 -3.70
N VAL A 103 -10.97 20.75 -3.42
CA VAL A 103 -11.46 21.97 -2.77
C VAL A 103 -10.97 23.23 -3.49
N ASP A 104 -11.63 24.36 -3.29
CA ASP A 104 -11.14 25.66 -3.72
C ASP A 104 -10.05 26.22 -2.78
N GLY A 105 -9.52 27.42 -3.07
CA GLY A 105 -8.53 28.10 -2.22
C GLY A 105 -9.03 28.45 -0.80
N ASN A 106 -10.34 28.36 -0.54
CA ASN A 106 -10.94 28.56 0.79
C ASN A 106 -11.26 27.23 1.50
N GLY A 107 -10.93 26.08 0.89
CA GLY A 107 -11.25 24.76 1.43
C GLY A 107 -12.70 24.31 1.18
N THR A 108 -13.46 25.04 0.36
CA THR A 108 -14.83 24.68 -0.04
C THR A 108 -14.79 23.49 -1.00
N PRO A 109 -15.59 22.43 -0.79
CA PRO A 109 -15.70 21.33 -1.75
C PRO A 109 -16.06 21.77 -3.17
N LEU A 110 -15.37 21.20 -4.15
CA LEU A 110 -15.72 21.36 -5.56
C LEU A 110 -16.42 20.12 -6.07
N GLN A 111 -17.67 20.26 -6.52
CA GLN A 111 -18.49 19.19 -7.09
C GLN A 111 -18.31 19.09 -8.61
N GLY A 112 -18.34 17.87 -9.15
CA GLY A 112 -18.33 17.62 -10.59
C GLY A 112 -16.94 17.80 -11.22
N VAL A 113 -15.88 17.81 -10.43
CA VAL A 113 -14.50 17.93 -10.91
C VAL A 113 -14.00 16.57 -11.37
N LEU A 114 -13.44 16.50 -12.58
CA LEU A 114 -12.80 15.30 -13.09
C LEU A 114 -11.45 15.10 -12.39
N VAL A 115 -11.28 13.93 -11.79
CA VAL A 115 -10.04 13.49 -11.13
C VAL A 115 -9.53 12.25 -11.83
N GLU A 116 -8.25 12.28 -12.19
CA GLU A 116 -7.50 11.17 -12.74
C GLU A 116 -6.31 10.84 -11.83
N VAL A 117 -6.14 9.57 -11.48
CA VAL A 117 -4.98 9.12 -10.70
C VAL A 117 -4.11 8.24 -11.59
N ILE A 118 -2.88 8.67 -11.81
CA ILE A 118 -1.96 8.06 -12.76
C ILE A 118 -0.70 7.63 -12.00
N PRO A 119 -0.24 6.37 -12.13
CA PRO A 119 1.02 5.95 -11.54
C PRO A 119 2.19 6.77 -12.10
N PHE A 120 3.22 7.03 -11.26
CA PHE A 120 4.42 7.74 -11.71
C PHE A 120 5.03 7.05 -12.94
N ASN A 121 5.35 7.82 -13.98
CA ASN A 121 5.86 7.34 -15.27
C ASN A 121 4.91 6.46 -16.10
N GLU A 122 3.62 6.46 -15.78
CA GLU A 122 2.59 5.86 -16.62
C GLU A 122 1.75 6.95 -17.30
N THR A 123 1.06 6.59 -18.38
CA THR A 123 0.20 7.50 -19.14
C THR A 123 -1.28 7.19 -18.98
N THR A 124 -1.60 6.01 -18.46
CA THR A 124 -2.97 5.53 -18.34
C THR A 124 -3.42 5.68 -16.88
N PRO A 125 -4.53 6.39 -16.61
CA PRO A 125 -5.08 6.47 -15.26
C PRO A 125 -5.50 5.09 -14.75
N ILE A 126 -5.17 4.80 -13.49
CA ILE A 126 -5.76 3.66 -12.76
C ILE A 126 -7.13 4.01 -12.20
N PHE A 127 -7.44 5.31 -12.14
CA PHE A 127 -8.73 5.83 -11.74
C PHE A 127 -9.09 7.07 -12.55
N THR A 128 -10.36 7.13 -12.96
CA THR A 128 -11.00 8.31 -13.54
C THR A 128 -12.38 8.43 -12.91
N GLY A 129 -12.68 9.57 -12.27
CA GLY A 129 -13.97 9.79 -11.62
C GLY A 129 -14.26 11.26 -11.40
N TYR A 130 -15.50 11.55 -10.98
CA TYR A 130 -15.93 12.91 -10.66
C TYR A 130 -16.12 13.06 -9.15
N THR A 131 -15.88 14.26 -8.64
CA THR A 131 -16.21 14.61 -7.25
C THR A 131 -17.72 14.78 -7.07
N ASP A 132 -18.25 14.41 -5.90
CA ASP A 132 -19.66 14.62 -5.54
C ASP A 132 -19.87 15.93 -4.74
N GLY A 133 -21.02 16.08 -4.07
CA GLY A 133 -21.37 17.29 -3.33
C GLY A 133 -20.47 17.62 -2.13
N ASP A 134 -19.70 16.65 -1.61
CA ASP A 134 -18.73 16.87 -0.53
C ASP A 134 -17.28 17.05 -1.03
N GLY A 135 -17.11 17.03 -2.36
CA GLY A 135 -15.84 17.21 -3.06
C GLY A 135 -15.01 15.93 -3.14
N MET A 136 -15.53 14.79 -2.69
CA MET A 136 -14.84 13.50 -2.75
C MET A 136 -15.15 12.76 -4.04
N THR A 137 -14.16 12.04 -4.56
CA THR A 137 -14.39 11.00 -5.56
C THR A 137 -14.92 9.72 -4.92
N SER A 138 -15.49 8.82 -5.72
CA SER A 138 -15.62 7.41 -5.32
C SER A 138 -14.26 6.82 -4.91
N TYR A 139 -14.30 5.80 -4.04
CA TYR A 139 -13.11 5.05 -3.68
C TYR A 139 -12.53 4.30 -4.89
N PHE A 140 -11.21 4.27 -4.97
CA PHE A 140 -10.45 3.48 -5.93
C PHE A 140 -9.39 2.65 -5.22
N GLN A 141 -8.96 1.58 -5.89
CA GLN A 141 -7.88 0.73 -5.39
C GLN A 141 -6.54 1.21 -5.92
N ALA A 142 -5.57 1.33 -5.03
CA ALA A 142 -4.19 1.67 -5.34
C ALA A 142 -3.27 0.55 -4.84
N THR A 143 -2.46 0.01 -5.75
CA THR A 143 -1.48 -1.03 -5.46
C THR A 143 -0.08 -0.44 -5.31
N GLN A 144 0.47 -0.52 -4.10
CA GLN A 144 1.85 -0.17 -3.84
C GLN A 144 2.75 -1.40 -3.89
N TYR A 145 3.85 -1.27 -4.63
CA TYR A 145 4.91 -2.27 -4.69
C TYR A 145 6.16 -1.70 -4.04
N VAL A 146 6.74 -2.47 -3.12
CA VAL A 146 8.12 -2.27 -2.67
C VAL A 146 8.92 -3.44 -3.21
N ILE A 147 9.93 -3.16 -4.02
CA ILE A 147 10.81 -4.19 -4.58
C ILE A 147 12.25 -3.81 -4.22
N ALA A 148 12.94 -4.71 -3.53
CA ALA A 148 14.39 -4.72 -3.45
C ALA A 148 14.89 -6.17 -3.45
N SER A 149 15.83 -6.49 -4.34
CA SER A 149 16.66 -7.70 -4.26
C SER A 149 18.15 -7.37 -4.06
N ASP A 150 18.51 -6.09 -4.07
CA ASP A 150 19.87 -5.54 -3.91
C ASP A 150 19.96 -4.47 -2.80
N GLY A 151 18.89 -4.30 -2.02
CA GLY A 151 18.77 -3.27 -0.98
C GLY A 151 18.34 -1.89 -1.49
N THR A 152 18.09 -1.72 -2.79
CA THR A 152 17.61 -0.44 -3.34
C THR A 152 16.11 -0.32 -3.16
N LEU A 153 15.64 0.74 -2.49
CA LEU A 153 14.22 1.08 -2.43
C LEU A 153 13.75 1.50 -3.84
N ILE A 154 13.21 0.57 -4.64
CA ILE A 154 12.46 0.95 -5.84
C ILE A 154 11.03 1.25 -5.40
N LEU A 155 10.81 2.51 -5.01
CA LEU A 155 9.48 3.06 -4.81
C LEU A 155 8.82 3.21 -6.19
N LYS A 156 8.05 2.22 -6.64
CA LYS A 156 6.97 2.49 -7.60
C LYS A 156 5.79 3.00 -6.80
N ASN A 157 5.72 4.33 -6.60
CA ASN A 157 4.51 5.14 -6.42
C ASN A 157 4.81 6.40 -5.60
N PRO A 158 5.05 7.52 -6.28
CA PRO A 158 4.20 8.67 -6.05
C PRO A 158 3.14 8.67 -7.15
N TYR A 159 1.90 8.28 -6.84
CA TYR A 159 0.82 8.49 -7.82
C TYR A 159 0.76 9.98 -8.16
N GLU A 160 0.80 10.30 -9.44
CA GLU A 160 0.49 11.63 -9.92
C GLU A 160 -1.04 11.76 -9.94
N VAL A 161 -1.58 12.61 -9.07
CA VAL A 161 -3.00 12.96 -9.09
C VAL A 161 -3.17 14.14 -10.03
N ARG A 162 -3.83 13.92 -11.17
CA ARG A 162 -4.20 14.99 -12.10
C ARG A 162 -5.65 15.37 -11.82
N VAL A 163 -5.84 16.63 -11.46
CA VAL A 163 -7.18 17.20 -11.32
C VAL A 163 -7.43 18.07 -12.54
N ASN A 164 -8.31 17.60 -13.42
CA ASN A 164 -8.76 18.36 -14.56
C ASN A 164 -9.95 19.19 -14.12
N LEU A 165 -9.65 20.41 -13.66
CA LEU A 165 -10.66 21.45 -13.53
C LEU A 165 -11.11 21.80 -14.95
N VAL A 166 -12.23 21.22 -15.37
CA VAL A 166 -13.00 21.76 -16.48
C VAL A 166 -13.33 23.21 -16.05
N PRO A 167 -12.87 24.21 -16.82
CA PRO A 167 -11.96 25.27 -16.38
C PRO A 167 -12.40 26.11 -15.18
N VAL A 168 -11.61 26.04 -14.11
CA VAL A 168 -10.90 27.20 -13.52
C VAL A 168 -9.49 26.70 -13.15
N THR A 169 -8.44 27.33 -13.66
CA THR A 169 -7.04 26.83 -13.67
C THR A 169 -6.43 26.66 -12.27
N ALA A 170 -5.93 25.47 -11.89
CA ALA A 170 -5.20 25.25 -10.63
C ALA A 170 -3.98 24.31 -10.75
N SER A 171 -2.99 24.48 -9.86
CA SER A 171 -1.81 23.61 -9.72
C SER A 171 -1.82 22.93 -8.33
N PRO A 172 -1.67 21.60 -8.22
CA PRO A 172 -1.72 20.89 -6.94
C PRO A 172 -0.39 20.97 -6.15
N THR A 173 -0.49 20.88 -4.83
CA THR A 173 0.63 20.71 -3.88
C THR A 173 0.46 19.42 -3.08
N PHE A 174 1.56 18.71 -2.78
CA PHE A 174 1.55 17.38 -2.13
C PHE A 174 1.64 17.44 -0.59
N ASP A 175 0.77 16.68 0.09
CA ASP A 175 0.74 16.43 1.54
C ASP A 175 0.75 14.90 1.78
N HIS A 176 1.52 14.44 2.78
CA HIS A 176 1.86 13.03 3.01
C HIS A 176 0.88 12.24 3.89
N ASN A 177 -0.34 12.72 4.17
CA ASN A 177 -1.24 12.12 5.18
C ASN A 177 -2.52 11.46 4.64
N GLY A 178 -2.55 11.04 3.37
CA GLY A 178 -3.68 10.27 2.83
C GLY A 178 -4.97 11.07 2.59
N VAL A 179 -4.90 12.39 2.64
CA VAL A 179 -5.93 13.30 2.11
C VAL A 179 -5.25 14.26 1.14
N TYR A 180 -5.40 14.00 -0.15
CA TYR A 180 -4.84 14.85 -1.20
C TYR A 180 -5.69 16.10 -1.35
N GLN A 181 -5.16 17.27 -1.00
CA GLN A 181 -5.82 18.56 -1.24
C GLN A 181 -5.22 19.23 -2.48
N VAL A 182 -6.06 19.53 -3.46
CA VAL A 182 -5.72 20.40 -4.58
C VAL A 182 -6.35 21.75 -4.31
N THR A 183 -5.54 22.81 -4.28
CA THR A 183 -6.02 24.19 -4.13
C THR A 183 -6.08 24.86 -5.49
N SER A 184 -7.24 25.45 -5.82
CA SER A 184 -7.33 26.44 -6.89
C SER A 184 -6.70 27.76 -6.44
N PRO A 185 -5.90 28.44 -7.29
CA PRO A 185 -5.57 29.84 -7.08
C PRO A 185 -6.84 30.69 -7.02
#